data_AF-A0A315XMM5-F1
#
_entry.id   AF-A0A315XMM5-F1
#
_cell.length_a   1.000
_cell.length_b   1.000
_cell.length_c   1.000
_cell.angle_alpha   90.00
_cell.angle_beta   90.00
_cell.angle_gamma   90.00
#
_symmetry.space_group_name_H-M   'P 1'
#
loop_
_entity.id
_entity.type
_entity.pdbx_description
1 polymer ?
#
loop_
_entity_poly.entity_id
_entity_poly.type
_entity_poly.pdbx_seq_one_letter_code
_entity_poly.pdbx_strand_id
1 'polypeptide(L)'
;MILNWKEEMTKIDPDMKFRAQGGWLKTITKLDKTVKNGYSLVGDFVQAGDFEEEYSDGLYLDCNKEGSAKKAQQDYRLFRFRDGKVRLLDMVIDGKQGWAVDLWDAVEDEL
;
A
#
# COMPACT_ATOMS: atom_id res chain seq x y z
N MET A 1 14.06 -9.74 -3.21
CA MET A 1 13.84 -10.09 -4.63
C MET A 1 13.53 -8.83 -5.41
N ILE A 2 14.13 -8.68 -6.59
CA ILE A 2 13.98 -7.49 -7.43
C ILE A 2 12.64 -7.56 -8.17
N LEU A 3 11.82 -6.50 -8.08
CA LEU A 3 10.59 -6.37 -8.85
C LEU A 3 10.28 -4.90 -9.16
N ASN A 4 9.47 -4.68 -10.19
CA ASN A 4 8.95 -3.36 -10.53
C ASN A 4 7.54 -3.19 -9.93
N TRP A 5 7.43 -2.33 -8.92
CA TRP A 5 6.18 -2.16 -8.18
C TRP A 5 5.06 -1.60 -9.05
N LYS A 6 5.36 -0.64 -9.94
CA LYS A 6 4.36 -0.08 -10.85
C LYS A 6 3.83 -1.15 -11.81
N GLU A 7 4.69 -2.02 -12.32
CA GLU A 7 4.25 -3.13 -13.18
C GLU A 7 3.32 -4.08 -12.43
N GLU A 8 3.65 -4.46 -11.20
CA GLU A 8 2.78 -5.32 -10.39
C GLU A 8 1.43 -4.64 -10.10
N MET A 9 1.44 -3.36 -9.76
CA MET A 9 0.22 -2.56 -9.59
C MET A 9 -0.62 -2.53 -10.86
N THR A 10 0.00 -2.31 -12.02
CA THR A 10 -0.69 -2.24 -13.32
C THR A 10 -1.23 -3.60 -13.76
N LYS A 11 -0.59 -4.71 -13.35
CA LYS A 11 -1.11 -6.06 -13.57
C LYS A 11 -2.36 -6.34 -12.74
N ILE A 12 -2.40 -5.85 -11.51
CA ILE A 12 -3.54 -6.02 -10.61
C ILE A 12 -4.68 -5.10 -11.03
N ASP A 13 -4.37 -3.84 -11.31
CA ASP A 13 -5.32 -2.80 -11.70
C ASP A 13 -4.77 -1.98 -12.88
N PRO A 14 -5.10 -2.37 -14.12
CA PRO A 14 -4.57 -1.71 -15.32
C PRO A 14 -5.18 -0.33 -15.60
N ASP A 15 -6.31 0.03 -14.98
CA ASP A 15 -6.97 1.33 -15.16
C ASP A 15 -6.47 2.38 -14.14
N MET A 16 -5.83 1.93 -13.05
CA MET A 16 -5.27 2.79 -12.02
C MET A 16 -4.23 3.77 -12.58
N LYS A 17 -4.36 5.04 -12.19
CA LYS A 17 -3.33 6.05 -12.44
C LYS A 17 -2.28 6.04 -11.34
N PHE A 18 -1.30 5.14 -11.47
CA PHE A 18 -0.21 4.99 -10.50
C PHE A 18 0.48 6.33 -10.20
N ARG A 19 0.29 6.78 -8.95
CA ARG A 19 0.86 7.98 -8.34
C ARG A 19 0.66 9.27 -9.12
N ALA A 20 -0.45 9.42 -9.84
CA ALA A 20 -0.72 10.63 -10.65
C ALA A 20 -0.77 11.94 -9.84
N GLN A 21 -1.08 11.88 -8.55
CA GLN A 21 -1.02 13.01 -7.61
C GLN A 21 -0.02 12.75 -6.46
N GLY A 22 0.89 11.80 -6.67
CA GLY A 22 1.82 11.32 -5.66
C GLY A 22 1.35 10.05 -4.97
N GLY A 23 2.06 9.65 -3.93
CA GLY A 23 1.85 8.38 -3.26
C GLY A 23 3.12 7.93 -2.58
N TRP A 24 3.01 6.89 -1.78
CA TRP A 24 4.13 6.30 -1.07
C TRP A 24 3.89 4.82 -0.87
N LEU A 25 4.97 4.06 -0.70
CA LEU A 25 4.90 2.67 -0.29
C LEU A 25 5.59 2.57 1.07
N LYS A 26 5.03 1.76 1.95
CA LYS A 26 5.57 1.54 3.29
C LYS A 26 5.49 0.06 3.63
N THR A 27 6.47 -0.47 4.34
CA THR A 27 6.34 -1.79 4.95
C THR A 27 5.47 -1.71 6.20
N ILE A 28 4.86 -2.84 6.57
CA ILE A 28 4.19 -2.99 7.85
C ILE A 28 4.91 -4.09 8.62
N THR A 29 5.54 -3.71 9.73
CA THR A 29 6.25 -4.61 10.64
C THR A 29 5.52 -4.76 11.95
N LYS A 30 4.64 -3.81 12.30
CA LYS A 30 3.87 -3.83 13.53
C LYS A 30 2.56 -3.06 13.38
N LEU A 31 1.54 -3.51 14.11
CA LEU A 31 0.29 -2.79 14.26
C LEU A 31 0.22 -2.10 15.63
N ASP A 32 -0.07 -0.80 15.62
CA ASP A 32 -0.30 0.02 16.81
C ASP A 32 -1.77 0.48 16.86
N LYS A 33 -2.55 -0.19 17.72
CA LYS A 33 -3.99 0.10 17.86
C LYS A 33 -4.29 1.33 18.73
N THR A 34 -3.28 2.05 19.21
CA THR A 34 -3.49 3.25 20.05
C THR A 34 -3.96 4.44 19.23
N VAL A 35 -3.62 4.45 17.93
CA VAL A 35 -4.00 5.47 16.95
C VAL A 35 -4.85 4.82 15.87
N LYS A 36 -5.87 5.49 15.33
CA LYS A 36 -6.81 4.94 14.33
C LYS A 36 -6.53 5.41 12.90
N ASN A 37 -5.39 6.02 12.67
CA ASN A 37 -4.99 6.60 11.39
C ASN A 37 -3.78 5.86 10.83
N GLY A 38 -3.21 6.30 9.70
CA GLY A 38 -2.07 5.62 9.08
C GLY A 38 -0.83 5.43 9.97
N TYR A 39 -0.76 6.06 11.15
CA TYR A 39 0.29 5.79 12.14
C TYR A 39 0.11 4.45 12.86
N SER A 40 -1.07 3.83 12.79
CA SER A 40 -1.31 2.49 13.35
C SER A 40 -0.51 1.43 12.60
N LEU A 41 -0.23 1.68 11.32
CA LEU A 41 0.50 0.79 10.44
C LEU A 41 1.99 1.16 10.55
N VAL A 42 2.68 0.56 11.52
CA VAL A 42 4.09 0.86 11.84
C VAL A 42 5.00 0.06 10.91
N GLY A 43 6.00 0.75 10.37
CA GLY A 43 7.03 0.20 9.50
C GLY A 43 7.79 1.30 8.78
N ASP A 44 8.49 0.95 7.70
CA ASP A 44 9.46 1.82 7.04
C ASP A 44 9.00 2.22 5.64
N PHE A 45 9.23 3.48 5.27
CA PHE A 45 8.93 3.92 3.92
C PHE A 45 9.94 3.33 2.95
N VAL A 46 9.43 2.69 1.92
CA VAL A 46 10.23 2.05 0.88
C VAL A 46 10.02 2.77 -0.44
N GLN A 47 11.04 2.74 -1.28
CA GLN A 47 10.94 3.23 -2.63
C GLN A 47 10.00 2.31 -3.42
N ALA A 48 9.16 2.93 -4.24
CA ALA A 48 8.39 2.22 -5.25
C ALA A 48 8.08 3.16 -6.40
N GLY A 49 8.06 2.61 -7.61
CA GLY A 49 7.87 3.38 -8.82
C GLY A 49 8.05 2.50 -10.06
N ASP A 50 8.34 3.16 -11.17
CA ASP A 50 8.65 2.51 -12.45
C ASP A 50 10.11 2.06 -12.51
N PHE A 51 10.55 1.33 -11.50
CA PHE A 51 11.92 0.83 -11.39
C PHE A 51 11.94 -0.49 -10.65
N GLU A 52 12.93 -1.29 -11.01
CA GLU A 52 13.28 -2.53 -10.35
C GLU A 52 13.96 -2.23 -9.01
N GLU A 53 13.35 -2.66 -7.91
CA GLU A 53 13.85 -2.47 -6.55
C GLU A 53 13.82 -3.80 -5.80
N GLU A 54 14.75 -3.98 -4.86
CA GLU A 54 14.77 -5.18 -4.03
C GLU A 54 13.79 -5.07 -2.85
N TYR A 55 12.72 -5.86 -2.90
CA TYR A 55 11.75 -5.97 -1.80
C TYR A 55 11.99 -7.27 -1.01
N SER A 56 11.76 -7.19 0.29
CA SER A 56 11.85 -8.33 1.22
C SER A 56 10.47 -8.92 1.45
N ASP A 57 10.38 -10.21 1.74
CA ASP A 57 9.11 -10.83 2.11
C ASP A 57 8.50 -10.13 3.34
N GLY A 58 7.22 -9.79 3.27
CA GLY A 58 6.54 -9.02 4.31
C GLY A 58 5.28 -8.31 3.84
N LEU A 59 4.71 -7.50 4.72
CA LEU A 59 3.54 -6.68 4.42
C LEU A 59 3.95 -5.31 3.88
N TYR A 60 3.22 -4.86 2.87
CA TYR A 60 3.44 -3.60 2.18
C TYR A 60 2.12 -2.85 2.05
N LEU A 61 2.17 -1.55 2.30
CA LEU A 61 1.06 -0.64 2.22
C LEU A 61 1.36 0.40 1.15
N ASP A 62 0.69 0.24 0.01
CA ASP A 62 0.75 1.21 -1.07
C ASP A 62 -0.32 2.28 -0.85
N CYS A 63 0.11 3.53 -0.79
CA CYS A 63 -0.75 4.69 -0.86
C CYS A 63 -0.64 5.28 -2.26
N ASN A 64 -1.69 5.09 -3.05
CA ASN A 64 -1.83 5.67 -4.36
C ASN A 64 -2.70 6.93 -4.29
N LYS A 65 -2.19 8.07 -4.73
CA LYS A 65 -3.01 9.28 -4.89
C LYS A 65 -3.26 9.53 -6.36
N GLU A 66 -4.53 9.57 -6.72
CA GLU A 66 -4.98 9.79 -8.08
C GLU A 66 -6.17 10.78 -8.14
N GLY A 67 -6.76 10.93 -9.32
CA GLY A 67 -7.79 11.94 -9.57
C GLY A 67 -7.23 13.32 -9.92
N SER A 68 -8.05 14.34 -9.72
CA SER A 68 -7.70 15.73 -10.06
C SER A 68 -7.23 16.49 -8.83
N ALA A 69 -6.42 17.54 -8.98
CA ALA A 69 -5.98 18.38 -7.86
C ALA A 69 -7.13 18.94 -6.99
N LYS A 70 -8.35 19.05 -7.54
CA LYS A 70 -9.57 19.47 -6.82
C LYS A 70 -10.35 18.33 -6.15
N LYS A 71 -10.14 17.08 -6.56
CA LYS A 71 -10.74 15.84 -6.05
C LYS A 71 -9.68 14.75 -6.11
N ALA A 72 -8.73 14.84 -5.18
CA ALA A 72 -7.67 13.86 -5.06
C ALA A 72 -8.24 12.65 -4.31
N GLN A 73 -8.28 11.51 -4.99
CA GLN A 73 -8.64 10.22 -4.44
C GLN A 73 -7.38 9.61 -3.82
N GLN A 74 -7.47 9.16 -2.57
CA GLN A 74 -6.35 8.50 -1.87
C GLN A 74 -6.75 7.06 -1.58
N ASP A 75 -6.14 6.15 -2.32
CA ASP A 75 -6.40 4.73 -2.19
C ASP A 75 -5.25 4.09 -1.42
N TYR A 76 -5.61 3.24 -0.46
CA TYR A 76 -4.68 2.51 0.37
C TYR A 76 -4.85 1.03 0.06
N ARG A 77 -3.78 0.37 -0.35
CA ARG A 77 -3.81 -1.03 -0.75
C ARG A 77 -2.78 -1.80 0.06
N LEU A 78 -3.25 -2.81 0.76
CA LEU A 78 -2.44 -3.69 1.56
C LEU A 78 -2.03 -4.91 0.72
N PHE A 79 -0.74 -5.12 0.60
CA PHE A 79 -0.14 -6.21 -0.13
C PHE A 79 0.68 -7.09 0.79
N ARG A 80 0.61 -8.40 0.56
CA ARG A 80 1.61 -9.33 1.06
C ARG A 80 2.60 -9.64 -0.04
N PHE A 81 3.88 -9.42 0.24
CA PHE A 81 4.95 -9.97 -0.57
C PHE A 81 5.43 -11.27 0.05
N ARG A 82 5.32 -12.37 -0.71
CA ARG A 82 5.84 -13.67 -0.32
C ARG A 82 6.26 -14.47 -1.54
N ASP A 83 7.47 -15.04 -1.51
CA ASP A 83 7.98 -15.94 -2.55
C ASP A 83 7.99 -15.29 -3.96
N GLY A 84 8.30 -13.99 -4.02
CA GLY A 84 8.33 -13.26 -5.29
C GLY A 84 6.97 -12.90 -5.87
N LYS A 85 5.88 -13.11 -5.12
CA LYS A 85 4.52 -12.75 -5.55
C LYS A 85 3.94 -11.69 -4.63
N VAL A 86 3.42 -10.63 -5.25
CA VAL A 86 2.61 -9.62 -4.58
C VAL A 86 1.16 -10.10 -4.58
N ARG A 87 0.58 -10.23 -3.40
CA ARG A 87 -0.84 -10.58 -3.23
C ARG A 87 -1.56 -9.41 -2.57
N LEU A 88 -2.61 -8.91 -3.22
CA LEU A 88 -3.52 -7.95 -2.59
C LEU A 88 -4.27 -8.66 -1.46
N LEU A 89 -4.14 -8.12 -0.25
CA LEU A 89 -4.86 -8.60 0.93
C LEU A 89 -6.16 -7.83 1.09
N ASP A 90 -6.05 -6.50 1.13
CA ASP A 90 -7.18 -5.61 1.36
C ASP A 90 -6.93 -4.24 0.69
N MET A 91 -7.99 -3.47 0.48
CA MET A 91 -7.90 -2.14 -0.12
C MET A 91 -9.01 -1.21 0.36
N VAL A 92 -8.63 0.03 0.65
CA VAL A 92 -9.53 1.12 0.98
C VAL A 92 -9.44 2.18 -0.12
N ILE A 93 -10.53 2.34 -0.86
CA ILE A 93 -10.67 3.37 -1.89
C ILE A 93 -11.20 4.66 -1.27
N ASP A 94 -10.63 5.80 -1.64
CA ASP A 94 -10.97 7.11 -1.08
C ASP A 94 -10.92 7.11 0.47
N GLY A 95 -9.79 6.67 1.03
CA GLY A 95 -9.62 6.48 2.47
C GLY A 95 -9.89 7.76 3.27
N LYS A 96 -10.95 7.72 4.07
CA LYS A 96 -11.36 8.81 4.98
C LYS A 96 -10.66 8.69 6.34
N GLN A 97 -10.94 9.63 7.25
CA GLN A 97 -10.47 9.56 8.62
C GLN A 97 -10.85 8.22 9.26
N GLY A 98 -9.84 7.39 9.58
CA GLY A 98 -10.05 6.05 10.14
C GLY A 98 -9.74 4.89 9.20
N TRP A 99 -9.41 5.12 7.92
CA TRP A 99 -9.16 4.07 6.92
C TRP A 99 -8.19 2.97 7.35
N ALA A 100 -7.25 3.31 8.25
CA ALA A 100 -6.26 2.34 8.71
C ALA A 100 -6.90 1.21 9.52
N VAL A 101 -8.02 1.48 10.21
CA VAL A 101 -8.75 0.48 11.01
C VAL A 101 -9.36 -0.61 10.14
N ASP A 102 -9.84 -0.27 8.95
CA ASP A 102 -10.34 -1.24 7.97
C ASP A 102 -9.26 -2.26 7.57
N LEU A 103 -7.98 -1.85 7.58
CA LEU A 103 -6.86 -2.71 7.27
C LEU A 103 -6.32 -3.51 8.48
N TRP A 104 -6.76 -3.24 9.70
CA TRP A 104 -6.20 -3.88 10.90
C TRP A 104 -6.39 -5.38 10.89
N ASP A 105 -7.57 -5.84 10.52
CA ASP A 105 -7.90 -7.27 10.50
C ASP A 105 -6.96 -8.03 9.54
N ALA A 106 -6.81 -7.52 8.32
CA ALA A 106 -5.91 -8.08 7.32
C ALA A 106 -4.42 -8.00 7.71
N VAL A 107 -4.02 -6.97 8.45
CA VAL A 107 -2.65 -6.82 8.96
C VAL A 107 -2.39 -7.80 10.11
N GLU A 108 -3.36 -8.02 11.00
CA GLU A 108 -3.25 -8.96 12.11
C GLU A 108 -3.24 -10.42 11.67
N ASP A 109 -3.99 -10.77 10.63
CA ASP A 109 -3.99 -12.13 10.08
C ASP A 109 -2.62 -12.53 9.50
N GLU A 110 -1.85 -11.54 9.05
CA GLU A 110 -0.60 -11.76 8.32
C GLU A 110 0.69 -11.44 9.12
N LEU A 111 0.59 -10.71 10.23
CA LEU A 111 1.71 -10.44 11.16
C LEU A 111 1.99 -11.61 12.10
#